data_AF-A0A2R4Q8J0-F1
#
_entry.id   AF-A0A2R4Q8J0-F1
#
_cell.length_a   1.000
_cell.length_b   1.000
_cell.length_c   1.000
_cell.angle_alpha   90.00
_cell.angle_beta   90.00
_cell.angle_gamma   90.00
#
_symmetry.space_group_name_H-M   'P 1'
#
loop_
_entity.id
_entity.type
_entity.pdbx_description
1 polymer ?
#
loop_
_entity_poly.entity_id
_entity_poly.type
_entity_poly.pdbx_seq_one_letter_code
_entity_poly.pdbx_strand_id
1 'polypeptide(L)'
;PLGLYSDWYFHEEECRDIAGNRDLYGEVARVCNDCQNIFRSSKIGAACRKDCFSNEDFKLCVHALQQSAQLPEYMRKIHIIKVG
;
A
#
# COMPACT_ATOMS: atom_id res chain seq x y z
N PRO A 1 9.81 -1.54 -11.60
CA PRO A 1 10.97 -2.30 -11.05
C PRO A 1 10.50 -3.70 -10.68
N LEU A 2 11.32 -4.74 -10.89
CA LEU A 2 10.94 -6.16 -10.73
C LEU A 2 10.29 -6.51 -9.37
N GLY A 3 10.52 -5.70 -8.33
CA GLY A 3 9.90 -5.87 -7.01
C GLY A 3 8.37 -5.61 -6.96
N LEU A 4 7.82 -4.78 -7.86
CA LEU A 4 6.37 -4.56 -7.93
C LEU A 4 5.63 -5.76 -8.55
N TYR A 5 6.27 -6.52 -9.45
CA TYR A 5 5.61 -7.64 -10.12
C TYR A 5 5.43 -8.85 -9.19
N SER A 6 6.37 -9.11 -8.27
CA SER A 6 6.18 -10.18 -7.28
C SER A 6 5.22 -9.76 -6.16
N ASP A 7 5.27 -8.51 -5.70
CA ASP A 7 4.43 -8.04 -4.58
C ASP A 7 2.93 -8.25 -4.83
N TRP A 8 2.50 -8.11 -6.09
CA TRP A 8 1.08 -8.20 -6.45
C TRP A 8 0.56 -9.64 -6.36
N TYR A 9 1.36 -10.61 -6.79
CA TYR A 9 1.02 -12.04 -6.71
C TYR A 9 0.88 -12.53 -5.26
N PHE A 10 1.69 -12.00 -4.34
CA PHE A 10 1.61 -12.38 -2.92
C PHE A 10 0.45 -11.74 -2.15
N HIS A 11 -0.16 -10.67 -2.70
CA HIS A 11 -1.24 -9.93 -2.04
C HIS A 11 -2.59 -10.07 -2.75
N GLU A 12 -2.70 -10.88 -3.80
CA GLU A 12 -3.97 -11.15 -4.51
C GLU A 12 -5.05 -11.78 -3.60
N GLU A 13 -4.67 -12.52 -2.56
CA GLU A 13 -5.64 -13.09 -1.61
C GLU A 13 -6.26 -12.05 -0.67
N GLU A 14 -5.53 -10.97 -0.38
CA GLU A 14 -5.98 -9.89 0.53
C GLU A 14 -6.61 -8.71 -0.23
N CYS A 15 -6.13 -8.45 -1.45
CA CYS A 15 -6.64 -7.42 -2.35
C CYS A 15 -7.30 -8.09 -3.57
N ARG A 16 -8.64 -8.14 -3.57
CA ARG A 16 -9.42 -8.93 -4.53
C ARG A 16 -9.33 -8.44 -5.98
N ASP A 17 -9.14 -7.14 -6.20
CA ASP A 17 -9.21 -6.53 -7.54
C ASP A 17 -7.90 -5.85 -7.97
N ILE A 18 -6.74 -6.45 -7.63
CA ILE A 18 -5.43 -5.97 -8.10
C ILE A 18 -5.36 -6.02 -9.64
N ALA A 19 -5.84 -7.11 -10.26
CA ALA A 19 -5.66 -7.35 -11.70
C ALA A 19 -6.30 -6.25 -12.56
N GLY A 20 -7.48 -5.74 -12.16
CA GLY A 20 -8.18 -4.62 -12.81
C GLY A 20 -7.62 -3.24 -12.42
N ASN A 21 -7.00 -3.13 -11.24
CA ASN A 21 -6.60 -1.85 -10.64
C ASN A 21 -5.11 -1.79 -10.28
N ARG A 22 -4.27 -2.35 -11.14
CA ARG A 22 -2.81 -2.44 -10.98
C ARG A 22 -2.15 -1.09 -10.68
N ASP A 23 -2.62 -0.04 -11.35
CA ASP A 23 -2.09 1.31 -11.15
C ASP A 23 -2.46 1.88 -9.77
N LEU A 24 -3.67 1.60 -9.29
CA LEU A 24 -4.12 2.01 -7.94
C LEU A 24 -3.32 1.28 -6.87
N TYR A 25 -3.15 -0.04 -7.00
CA TYR A 25 -2.30 -0.80 -6.10
C TYR A 25 -0.88 -0.25 -6.10
N GLY A 26 -0.29 -0.01 -7.28
CA GLY A 26 1.07 0.50 -7.41
C GLY A 26 1.26 1.86 -6.74
N GLU A 27 0.25 2.72 -6.79
CA GLU A 27 0.27 4.01 -6.09
C GLU A 27 0.25 3.87 -4.58
N VAL A 28 -0.65 3.03 -4.05
CA VAL A 28 -0.75 2.80 -2.60
C VAL A 28 0.51 2.07 -2.08
N ALA A 29 1.03 1.09 -2.83
CA ALA A 29 2.25 0.36 -2.47
C ALA A 29 3.51 1.25 -2.41
N ARG A 30 3.56 2.34 -3.18
CA ARG A 30 4.66 3.32 -3.11
C ARG A 30 4.75 3.97 -1.73
N VAL A 31 3.62 4.26 -1.07
CA VAL A 31 3.60 4.79 0.31
C VAL A 31 4.37 3.86 1.24
N CYS A 32 4.10 2.55 1.19
CA CYS A 32 4.80 1.57 2.02
C CYS A 32 6.29 1.46 1.68
N ASN A 33 6.65 1.54 0.39
CA ASN A 33 8.04 1.46 -0.08
C ASN A 33 8.87 2.69 0.33
N ASP A 34 8.30 3.88 0.26
CA ASP A 34 8.99 5.10 0.67
C ASP A 34 9.10 5.17 2.20
N CYS A 35 8.04 4.74 2.90
CA CYS A 35 8.02 4.66 4.36
C CYS A 35 9.07 3.70 4.92
N GLN A 36 9.20 2.48 4.38
CA GLN A 36 10.25 1.55 4.84
C GLN A 36 11.66 2.09 4.61
N ASN A 37 11.86 2.96 3.59
CA ASN A 37 13.14 3.61 3.34
C ASN A 37 13.43 4.71 4.38
N ILE A 38 12.42 5.48 4.78
CA ILE A 38 12.52 6.46 5.90
C ILE A 38 12.95 5.75 7.18
N PHE A 39 12.25 4.68 7.55
CA PHE A 39 12.54 3.93 8.77
C PHE A 39 13.70 2.95 8.63
N ARG A 40 14.27 2.79 7.43
CA ARG A 40 15.32 1.82 7.09
C ARG A 40 15.01 0.40 7.56
N SER A 41 13.76 -0.02 7.42
CA SER A 41 13.27 -1.30 7.95
C SER A 41 12.23 -1.94 7.04
N SER A 42 12.56 -3.07 6.42
CA SER A 42 11.64 -3.83 5.57
C SER A 42 10.40 -4.35 6.30
N LYS A 43 10.48 -4.50 7.63
CA LYS A 43 9.33 -4.88 8.47
C LYS A 43 8.22 -3.85 8.42
N ILE A 44 8.56 -2.56 8.25
CA ILE A 44 7.57 -1.48 8.11
C ILE A 44 6.82 -1.62 6.78
N GLY A 45 7.53 -1.90 5.68
CA GLY A 45 6.90 -2.11 4.37
C GLY A 45 5.96 -3.32 4.38
N ALA A 46 6.40 -4.42 5.00
CA ALA A 46 5.59 -5.62 5.16
C ALA A 46 4.34 -5.37 6.03
N ALA A 47 4.47 -4.67 7.16
CA ALA A 47 3.33 -4.34 8.02
C ALA A 47 2.34 -3.39 7.31
N CYS A 48 2.86 -2.37 6.63
CA CYS A 48 2.08 -1.40 5.86
C CYS A 48 1.21 -2.04 4.78
N ARG A 49 1.70 -3.11 4.11
CA ARG A 49 0.96 -3.81 3.04
C ARG A 49 -0.13 -4.77 3.53
N LYS A 50 -0.16 -5.13 4.82
CA LYS A 50 -1.12 -6.12 5.37
C LYS A 50 -2.57 -5.71 5.21
N ASP A 51 -3.45 -6.70 5.13
CA ASP A 51 -4.91 -6.50 5.08
C ASP A 51 -5.30 -5.54 3.94
N CYS A 52 -4.60 -5.69 2.81
CA CYS A 52 -4.70 -4.79 1.67
C CYS A 52 -4.61 -3.31 2.07
N PHE A 53 -3.53 -2.93 2.77
CA PHE A 53 -3.25 -1.58 3.27
C PHE A 53 -4.28 -1.00 4.26
N SER A 54 -5.30 -1.77 4.67
CA SER A 54 -6.38 -1.29 5.54
C SER A 54 -6.03 -1.40 7.03
N ASN A 55 -4.85 -0.91 7.40
CA ASN A 55 -4.30 -1.01 8.75
C ASN A 55 -3.76 0.35 9.23
N GLU A 56 -3.40 0.44 10.51
CA GLU A 56 -2.84 1.67 11.10
C GLU A 56 -1.42 1.97 10.63
N ASP A 57 -0.62 0.94 10.26
CA ASP A 57 0.74 1.13 9.76
C ASP A 57 0.75 1.90 8.43
N PHE A 58 -0.25 1.69 7.57
CA PHE A 58 -0.43 2.46 6.35
C PHE A 58 -0.66 3.95 6.66
N LYS A 59 -1.57 4.26 7.60
CA LYS A 59 -1.84 5.64 8.01
C LYS A 59 -0.59 6.29 8.60
N LEU A 60 0.12 5.56 9.47
CA LEU A 60 1.40 5.99 10.03
C LEU A 60 2.39 6.35 8.93
N CYS A 61 2.50 5.52 7.89
CA CYS A 61 3.37 5.78 6.75
C CYS A 61 2.96 7.04 5.95
N VAL A 62 1.67 7.26 5.73
CA VAL A 62 1.18 8.50 5.11
C VAL A 62 1.55 9.74 5.95
N HIS A 63 1.47 9.63 7.28
CA HIS A 63 1.91 10.69 8.19
C HIS A 63 3.43 10.91 8.15
N ALA A 64 4.22 9.83 8.19
CA ALA A 64 5.69 9.89 8.15
C ALA A 64 6.21 10.51 6.84
N LEU A 65 5.49 10.31 5.74
CA LEU A 65 5.78 10.91 4.44
C LEU A 65 5.27 12.36 4.29
N GLN A 66 4.66 12.93 5.34
CA GLN A 66 4.05 14.26 5.31
C GLN A 66 2.93 14.40 4.26
N GLN A 67 2.22 13.31 3.98
CA GLN A 67 1.15 13.25 2.98
C GLN A 67 -0.25 13.15 3.60
N SER A 68 -0.44 13.58 4.85
CA SER A 68 -1.69 13.42 5.60
C SER A 68 -2.93 14.01 4.88
N ALA A 69 -2.76 15.07 4.10
CA ALA A 69 -3.83 15.65 3.29
C ALA A 69 -4.37 14.71 2.20
N GLN A 70 -3.56 13.75 1.74
CA GLN A 70 -3.90 12.78 0.71
C GLN A 70 -4.52 11.49 1.28
N LEU A 71 -4.53 11.33 2.62
CA LEU A 71 -5.03 10.12 3.25
C LEU A 71 -6.46 9.73 2.82
N PRO A 72 -7.44 10.65 2.71
CA PRO A 72 -8.78 10.29 2.24
C PRO A 72 -8.79 9.67 0.83
N GLU A 73 -7.94 10.17 -0.06
CA GLU A 73 -7.83 9.68 -1.43
C GLU A 73 -7.15 8.30 -1.46
N TYR A 74 -6.12 8.09 -0.64
CA TYR A 74 -5.53 6.76 -0.50
C TYR A 74 -6.53 5.74 0.04
N MET A 75 -7.33 6.10 1.05
CA MET A 75 -8.37 5.21 1.58
C MET A 75 -9.43 4.86 0.54
N ARG A 76 -9.78 5.80 -0.35
CA ARG A 76 -10.67 5.53 -1.48
C ARG A 76 -10.06 4.53 -2.46
N LYS A 77 -8.78 4.68 -2.82
CA LYS A 77 -8.06 3.75 -3.71
C LYS A 77 -7.96 2.36 -3.09
N ILE A 78 -7.61 2.29 -1.81
CA ILE A 78 -7.57 1.06 -1.01
C ILE A 78 -8.91 0.35 -1.04
N HIS A 79 -10.01 1.08 -0.84
CA HIS A 79 -11.35 0.50 -0.91
C HIS A 79 -11.60 -0.19 -2.26
N ILE A 80 -11.29 0.48 -3.38
CA ILE A 80 -11.46 -0.08 -4.72
C ILE A 80 -10.68 -1.40 -4.88
N ILE A 81 -9.39 -1.43 -4.54
CA ILE A 81 -8.55 -2.63 -4.72
C ILE A 81 -8.88 -3.76 -3.74
N LYS A 82 -9.50 -3.45 -2.59
CA LYS A 82 -9.82 -4.43 -1.55
C LYS A 82 -11.16 -5.13 -1.78
N VAL A 83 -12.19 -4.37 -2.13
CA VAL A 83 -13.57 -4.90 -2.24
C VAL A 83 -14.09 -5.07 -3.66
N GLY A 84 -13.37 -4.55 -4.66
CA GLY A 84 -13.69 -4.73 -6.08
C GLY A 84 -13.99 -6.19 -6.43
#